data_AF-A0A256HAU0-F1
#
_entry.id   AF-A0A256HAU0-F1
#
_cell.length_a   1.000
_cell.length_b   1.000
_cell.length_c   1.000
_cell.angle_alpha   90.00
_cell.angle_beta   90.00
_cell.angle_gamma   90.00
#
_symmetry.space_group_name_H-M   'P 1'
#
loop_
_entity.id
_entity.type
_entity.pdbx_description
1 polymer ?
#
loop_
_entity_poly.entity_id
_entity_poly.type
_entity_poly.pdbx_seq_one_letter_code
_entity_poly.pdbx_strand_id
1 'polypeptide(L)'
;MHVTDVGTALGEEPYSVIGETSASSAQRNLSASTTLEPGGIETYGSVFSEPVWYAIEFTVDERPPDDEAGHVVYSPIPDDEPIGRMLTGKVGSASDFWWTISATENAGTFNL
;
A
#
# COMPACT_ATOMS: atom_id res chain seq x y z
N MET A 1 1.94 -3.41 8.26
CA MET A 1 1.77 -2.36 7.23
C MET A 1 1.15 -1.16 7.91
N HIS A 2 1.69 0.04 7.67
CA HIS A 2 1.05 1.27 8.12
C HIS A 2 1.19 2.37 7.07
N VAL A 3 0.20 3.25 7.02
CA VAL A 3 0.25 4.47 6.22
C VAL A 3 1.07 5.50 6.98
N THR A 4 2.13 6.01 6.35
CA THR A 4 3.00 7.05 6.91
C THR A 4 2.57 8.45 6.47
N ASP A 5 2.03 8.57 5.26
CA ASP A 5 1.53 9.83 4.72
C ASP A 5 0.51 9.60 3.59
N VAL A 6 -0.33 10.59 3.30
CA VAL A 6 -1.33 10.55 2.22
C VAL A 6 -1.40 11.89 1.50
N GLY A 7 -1.26 11.86 0.17
CA GLY A 7 -1.29 13.03 -0.68
C GLY A 7 -2.08 12.82 -1.97
N THR A 8 -2.09 13.84 -2.83
CA THR A 8 -2.74 13.80 -4.15
C THR A 8 -1.75 13.58 -5.29
N ALA A 9 -0.45 13.62 -5.03
CA ALA A 9 0.60 13.31 -6.00
C ALA A 9 1.83 12.67 -5.34
N LEU A 10 2.71 12.09 -6.16
CA LEU A 10 4.06 11.69 -5.75
C LEU A 10 4.92 12.93 -5.48
N GLY A 11 5.76 12.86 -4.44
CA GLY A 11 6.77 13.88 -4.17
C GLY A 11 8.07 13.65 -4.94
N GLU A 12 9.02 14.57 -4.78
CA GLU A 12 10.33 14.51 -5.45
C GLU A 12 11.29 13.50 -4.78
N GLU A 13 11.09 13.23 -3.49
CA GLU A 13 11.89 12.26 -2.74
C GLU A 13 11.31 10.84 -2.89
N PRO A 14 12.16 9.79 -2.89
CA PRO A 14 11.69 8.42 -2.89
C PRO A 14 10.69 8.17 -1.76
N TYR A 15 9.58 7.51 -2.11
CA TYR A 15 8.49 7.15 -1.19
C TYR A 15 7.76 8.33 -0.53
N SER A 16 7.95 9.55 -1.03
CA SER A 16 7.23 10.73 -0.55
C SER A 16 5.93 10.96 -1.34
N VAL A 17 4.94 11.52 -0.67
CA VAL A 17 3.67 11.99 -1.27
C VAL A 17 3.46 13.45 -0.89
N ILE A 18 2.74 14.19 -1.74
CA ILE A 18 2.48 15.62 -1.55
C ILE A 18 1.02 15.97 -1.87
N GLY A 19 0.59 17.14 -1.42
CA GLY A 19 -0.73 17.70 -1.70
C GLY A 19 -1.80 17.32 -0.67
N GLU A 20 -2.84 18.13 -0.55
CA GLU A 20 -3.91 17.92 0.43
C GLU A 20 -4.95 16.92 -0.08
N THR A 21 -5.23 15.89 0.72
CA THR A 21 -6.18 14.82 0.40
C THR A 21 -7.51 14.98 1.13
N SER A 22 -8.60 14.56 0.49
CA SER A 22 -9.92 14.40 1.11
C SER A 22 -10.13 13.02 1.77
N ALA A 23 -9.13 12.13 1.71
CA ALA A 23 -9.25 10.79 2.27
C ALA A 23 -9.61 10.82 3.76
N SER A 24 -10.45 9.86 4.17
CA SER A 24 -10.94 9.81 5.53
C SER A 24 -9.79 9.65 6.54
N SER A 25 -9.97 10.15 7.77
CA SER A 25 -8.97 9.98 8.84
C SER A 25 -8.65 8.50 9.13
N ALA A 26 -9.59 7.58 8.89
CA ALA A 26 -9.36 6.15 9.04
C ALA A 26 -8.33 5.62 8.03
N GLN A 27 -8.30 6.15 6.81
CA GLN A 27 -7.33 5.76 5.79
C GLN A 27 -5.97 6.43 5.99
N ARG A 28 -5.96 7.69 6.46
CA ARG A 28 -4.72 8.43 6.76
C ARG A 28 -3.93 7.87 7.93
N ASN A 29 -4.59 7.18 8.87
CA ASN A 29 -3.96 6.59 10.06
C ASN A 29 -4.10 5.06 10.06
N LEU A 30 -4.19 4.46 8.88
CA LEU A 30 -4.41 3.02 8.75
C LEU A 30 -3.17 2.25 9.22
N SER A 31 -3.40 1.28 10.10
CA SER A 31 -2.43 0.25 10.45
C SER A 31 -3.08 -1.12 10.32
N ALA A 32 -2.37 -2.05 9.70
CA ALA A 32 -2.79 -3.43 9.52
C ALA A 32 -1.65 -4.39 9.83
N SER A 33 -1.97 -5.45 10.56
CA SER A 33 -1.06 -6.54 10.89
C SER A 33 -1.69 -7.89 10.51
N THR A 34 -0.86 -8.82 10.08
CA THR A 34 -1.25 -10.19 9.74
C THR A 34 -0.12 -11.13 10.17
N THR A 35 -0.45 -12.39 10.44
CA THR A 35 0.55 -13.44 10.69
C THR A 35 0.53 -14.38 9.49
N LEU A 36 1.68 -14.51 8.84
CA LEU A 36 1.83 -15.36 7.65
C LEU A 36 2.74 -16.55 7.97
N GLU A 37 2.33 -17.73 7.53
CA GLU A 37 3.20 -18.90 7.46
C GLU A 37 4.30 -18.70 6.39
N PRO A 38 5.42 -19.44 6.43
CA PRO A 38 6.46 -19.35 5.40
C PRO A 38 5.91 -19.53 3.98
N GLY A 39 6.19 -18.57 3.09
CA GLY A 39 5.63 -18.54 1.73
C GLY A 39 4.20 -18.02 1.62
N GLY A 40 3.63 -17.52 2.74
CA GLY A 40 2.33 -16.87 2.80
C GLY A 40 2.29 -15.56 2.01
N ILE A 41 1.09 -15.21 1.57
CA ILE A 41 0.81 -14.00 0.79
C ILE A 41 -0.41 -13.33 1.42
N GLU A 42 -0.32 -12.03 1.65
CA GLU A 42 -1.45 -11.18 2.05
C GLU A 42 -1.77 -10.17 0.95
N THR A 43 -3.05 -10.00 0.63
CA THR A 43 -3.52 -9.05 -0.39
C THR A 43 -4.43 -8.01 0.26
N TYR A 44 -4.02 -6.75 0.20
CA TYR A 44 -4.80 -5.63 0.73
C TYR A 44 -5.66 -5.03 -0.38
N GLY A 45 -6.86 -5.57 -0.55
CA GLY A 45 -7.90 -5.05 -1.44
C GLY A 45 -8.94 -4.23 -0.69
N SER A 46 -9.48 -3.18 -1.31
CA SER A 46 -10.60 -2.35 -0.79
C SER A 46 -10.34 -1.60 0.54
N VAL A 47 -9.15 -1.69 1.12
CA VAL A 47 -8.75 -0.88 2.28
C VAL A 47 -8.47 0.58 1.88
N PHE A 48 -7.96 0.74 0.66
CA PHE A 48 -7.74 2.03 0.02
C PHE A 48 -8.87 2.26 -0.98
N SER A 49 -9.84 3.09 -0.59
CA SER A 49 -11.05 3.38 -1.37
C SER A 49 -10.97 4.68 -2.15
N GLU A 50 -10.03 5.55 -1.80
CA GLU A 50 -9.92 6.88 -2.39
C GLU A 50 -8.81 6.92 -3.46
N PRO A 51 -9.02 7.64 -4.57
CA PRO A 51 -8.05 7.79 -5.65
C PRO A 51 -6.95 8.79 -5.25
N VAL A 52 -6.15 8.44 -4.25
CA VAL A 52 -5.10 9.27 -3.66
C VAL A 52 -3.81 8.47 -3.53
N TRP A 53 -2.70 9.15 -3.29
CA TRP A 53 -1.40 8.51 -3.08
C TRP A 53 -1.15 8.27 -1.61
N TYR A 54 -0.75 7.05 -1.27
CA TYR A 54 -0.40 6.61 0.07
C TYR A 54 1.10 6.30 0.12
N ALA A 55 1.83 6.88 1.07
CA ALA A 55 3.13 6.38 1.49
C ALA A 55 2.89 5.31 2.57
N ILE A 56 3.49 4.14 2.39
CA ILE A 56 3.25 2.96 3.23
C ILE A 56 4.60 2.37 3.65
N GLU A 57 4.70 2.00 4.93
CA GLU A 57 5.80 1.23 5.46
C GLU A 57 5.32 -0.16 5.95
N PHE A 58 6.02 -1.19 5.48
CA PHE A 58 5.90 -2.57 5.91
C PHE A 58 6.95 -2.90 6.94
N THR A 59 6.54 -3.71 7.92
CA THR A 59 7.43 -4.27 8.94
C THR A 59 7.18 -5.77 9.03
N VAL A 60 8.24 -6.53 9.32
CA VAL A 60 8.21 -7.96 9.64
C VAL A 60 8.72 -8.10 11.06
N ASP A 61 7.94 -8.73 11.94
CA ASP A 61 8.23 -8.81 13.38
C ASP A 61 8.58 -7.44 13.98
N GLU A 62 7.77 -6.43 13.65
CA GLU A 62 7.93 -5.03 14.11
C GLU A 62 9.24 -4.35 13.71
N ARG A 63 9.98 -4.92 12.75
CA ARG A 63 11.23 -4.35 12.22
C ARG A 63 11.09 -4.03 10.74
N PRO A 64 11.67 -2.91 10.26
CA PRO A 64 11.72 -2.63 8.84
C PRO A 64 12.57 -3.71 8.13
N PRO A 65 12.13 -4.19 6.96
CA PRO A 65 12.95 -5.01 6.07
C PRO A 65 14.22 -4.28 5.60
N ASP A 66 15.23 -5.04 5.19
CA ASP A 66 16.47 -4.50 4.63
C ASP A 66 16.26 -3.75 3.30
N ASP A 67 17.25 -2.94 2.90
CA ASP A 67 17.36 -2.28 1.59
C ASP A 67 16.13 -1.47 1.14
N GLU A 68 15.48 -0.76 2.08
CA GLU A 68 14.27 0.05 1.84
C GLU A 68 13.05 -0.76 1.34
N ALA A 69 13.13 -2.10 1.30
CA ALA A 69 12.06 -2.95 0.79
C ALA A 69 10.76 -2.81 1.60
N GLY A 70 10.82 -2.24 2.80
CA GLY A 70 9.66 -1.86 3.60
C GLY A 70 8.83 -0.71 3.03
N HIS A 71 9.39 0.16 2.19
CA HIS A 71 8.72 1.39 1.75
C HIS A 71 8.07 1.24 0.37
N VAL A 72 6.86 1.77 0.23
CA VAL A 72 6.16 1.83 -1.05
C VAL A 72 5.24 3.04 -1.13
N VAL A 73 5.11 3.60 -2.33
CA VAL A 73 4.05 4.54 -2.68
C VAL A 73 3.00 3.83 -3.52
N TYR A 74 1.73 3.96 -3.12
CA TYR A 74 0.62 3.22 -3.69
C TYR A 74 -0.56 4.14 -3.97
N SER A 75 -1.23 3.94 -5.11
CA SER A 75 -2.55 4.50 -5.38
C SER A 75 -3.45 3.39 -5.93
N PRO A 76 -4.67 3.19 -5.36
CA PRO A 76 -5.59 2.15 -5.82
C PRO A 76 -6.15 2.42 -7.22
N ILE A 77 -6.26 3.70 -7.59
CA ILE A 77 -6.64 4.18 -8.92
C ILE A 77 -5.78 5.43 -9.22
N PRO A 78 -4.66 5.28 -9.92
CA PRO A 78 -3.95 6.44 -10.44
C PRO A 78 -4.69 6.98 -11.67
N ASP A 79 -5.04 8.26 -11.64
CA ASP A 79 -5.65 9.02 -12.75
C ASP A 79 -6.93 8.38 -13.37
N ASP A 80 -7.11 8.52 -14.69
CA ASP A 80 -8.34 8.26 -15.48
C ASP A 80 -8.56 6.79 -15.91
N GLU A 81 -7.71 5.85 -15.49
CA GLU A 81 -7.87 4.45 -15.88
C GLU A 81 -8.77 3.69 -14.88
N PRO A 82 -9.87 3.05 -15.32
CA PRO A 82 -10.77 2.29 -14.44
C PRO A 82 -10.19 0.93 -14.05
N ILE A 83 -8.86 0.85 -13.89
CA ILE A 83 -8.12 -0.38 -13.58
C ILE A 83 -7.77 -0.32 -12.10
N GLY A 84 -8.32 -1.25 -11.32
CA GLY A 84 -8.01 -1.34 -9.90
C GLY A 84 -6.59 -1.87 -9.69
N ARG A 85 -5.93 -1.37 -8.65
CA ARG A 85 -4.64 -1.90 -8.21
C ARG A 85 -4.79 -2.71 -6.93
N MET A 86 -3.86 -3.63 -6.75
CA MET A 86 -3.73 -4.44 -5.54
C MET A 86 -2.29 -4.35 -5.05
N LEU A 87 -2.12 -4.04 -3.77
CA LEU A 87 -0.85 -4.11 -3.08
C LEU A 87 -0.74 -5.46 -2.37
N THR A 88 0.32 -6.20 -2.69
CA THR A 88 0.58 -7.53 -2.12
C THR A 88 1.91 -7.53 -1.39
N GLY A 89 1.91 -7.92 -0.12
CA GLY A 89 3.12 -8.17 0.67
C GLY A 89 3.43 -9.66 0.75
N LYS A 90 4.70 -10.03 0.66
CA LYS A 90 5.15 -11.43 0.66
C LYS A 90 6.36 -11.61 1.57
N VAL A 91 6.33 -12.69 2.35
CA VAL A 91 7.45 -13.10 3.21
C VAL A 91 7.95 -14.47 2.72
N GLY A 92 9.22 -14.50 2.35
CA GLY A 92 9.92 -15.71 1.90
C GLY A 92 10.27 -16.63 3.05
N SER A 93 10.61 -17.88 2.71
CA SER A 93 11.00 -18.91 3.69
C SER A 93 12.32 -18.60 4.41
N ALA A 94 13.15 -17.70 3.89
CA ALA A 94 14.39 -17.24 4.51
C ALA A 94 14.26 -15.86 5.19
N SER A 95 13.01 -15.45 5.51
CA SER A 95 12.67 -14.14 6.09
C SER A 95 12.92 -12.94 5.16
N ASP A 96 13.19 -13.17 3.88
CA ASP A 96 13.20 -12.11 2.87
C ASP A 96 11.79 -11.50 2.75
N PHE A 97 11.71 -10.19 2.59
CA PHE A 97 10.45 -9.49 2.35
C PHE A 97 10.47 -8.79 1.01
N TRP A 98 9.36 -8.83 0.30
CA TRP A 98 9.14 -8.01 -0.87
C TRP A 98 7.65 -7.70 -1.05
N TRP A 99 7.37 -6.66 -1.82
CA TRP A 99 6.01 -6.30 -2.20
C TRP A 99 5.87 -6.23 -3.73
N THR A 100 4.63 -6.26 -4.19
CA THR A 100 4.31 -6.03 -5.61
C THR A 100 2.99 -5.28 -5.73
N ILE A 101 2.89 -4.44 -6.75
CA ILE A 101 1.66 -3.78 -7.17
C ILE A 101 1.22 -4.44 -8.48
N SER A 102 0.04 -5.04 -8.47
CA SER A 102 -0.57 -5.62 -9.67
C SER A 102 -1.83 -4.84 -10.05
N ALA A 103 -2.11 -4.77 -11.35
CA ALA A 103 -3.30 -4.12 -11.89
C ALA A 103 -4.32 -5.17 -12.35
N THR A 104 -5.61 -4.86 -12.21
CA THR A 104 -6.73 -5.68 -12.66
C THR A 104 -7.81 -4.83 -13.30
N GLU A 105 -8.39 -5.30 -14.42
CA GLU A 105 -9.51 -4.63 -15.10
C GLU A 105 -10.78 -4.59 -14.23
N ASN A 106 -10.82 -5.32 -13.12
CA ASN A 106 -11.93 -5.33 -12.18
C ASN A 106 -11.54 -4.65 -10.87
N ALA A 107 -11.78 -3.33 -10.78
CA ALA A 107 -11.53 -2.57 -9.56
C ALA A 107 -12.48 -2.89 -8.39
N GLY A 108 -13.51 -3.71 -8.61
CA GLY A 108 -14.63 -3.85 -7.69
C GLY A 108 -15.45 -2.56 -7.58
N THR A 109 -16.46 -2.56 -6.71
CA THR A 109 -17.28 -1.36 -6.46
C THR A 109 -16.70 -0.56 -5.32
N PHE A 110 -16.30 0.69 -5.58
CA PHE A 110 -16.14 1.69 -4.52
C PHE A 110 -17.54 2.19 -4.18
N ASN A 111 -18.12 1.70 -3.08
CA ASN A 111 -19.33 2.33 -2.55
C ASN A 111 -18.90 3.63 -1.86
N LEU A 112 -18.97 4.73 -2.61
CA LEU A 112 -18.89 6.12 -2.12
C LEU A 112 -20.18 6.50 -1.40
#